data_AF-A0A3N6PXN7-F1
#
_entry.id   AF-A0A3N6PXN7-F1
#
_cell.length_a   1.000
_cell.length_b   1.000
_cell.length_c   1.000
_cell.angle_alpha   90.00
_cell.angle_beta   90.00
_cell.angle_gamma   90.00
#
_symmetry.space_group_name_H-M   'P 1'
#
loop_
_entity.id
_entity.type
_entity.pdbx_description
1 polymer ?
#
loop_
_entity_poly.entity_id
_entity_poly.type
_entity_poly.pdbx_seq_one_letter_code
_entity_poly.pdbx_strand_id
1 'polypeptide(L)'
;MVKLATLGKVTTTIMLLMVMVDVLVGASDNNVVYSPCSDTEISKGDGFTVGVAISSKEAFFLDQIQLSPCDSRLGLAAKMAQLALFRPKVDEISLLSIDTSKFNPSEAGGHMVGFAGSKYAARSYPAKVADGSHTITSFTLVMEFQRGVLQNLFWNNFGCDSCKGGSSSVCLNGTDCAVPTAKCKANGGEANCNIGIQVAFSGTDKNLESLNSWYEVRNLRQYSLTDLYANAVNSLTGGLL
;
A
#
# COMPACT_ATOMS: atom_id res chain seq x y z
N MET A 1 89.96 -17.77 -6.08
CA MET A 1 89.53 -16.71 -5.15
C MET A 1 88.29 -16.03 -5.74
N VAL A 2 87.09 -16.40 -5.31
CA VAL A 2 85.87 -15.61 -5.57
C VAL A 2 85.03 -15.63 -4.29
N LYS A 3 84.63 -14.43 -3.88
CA LYS A 3 84.05 -14.04 -2.59
C LYS A 3 82.64 -14.57 -2.37
N LEU A 4 82.37 -14.88 -1.12
CA LEU A 4 81.08 -15.05 -0.46
C LEU A 4 80.29 -13.72 -0.48
N ALA A 5 78.99 -13.76 -0.81
CA ALA A 5 78.06 -12.66 -0.55
C ALA A 5 76.70 -13.18 -0.05
N THR A 6 76.57 -13.05 1.27
CA THR A 6 75.41 -13.01 2.20
C THR A 6 73.97 -13.00 1.68
N LEU A 7 73.16 -13.89 2.28
CA LEU A 7 71.70 -13.86 2.39
C LEU A 7 71.18 -12.57 3.06
N GLY A 8 70.25 -11.88 2.41
CA GLY A 8 69.42 -10.83 3.00
C GLY A 8 68.00 -11.35 3.29
N LYS A 9 67.56 -11.24 4.54
CA LYS A 9 66.23 -11.63 5.03
C LYS A 9 65.13 -10.79 4.35
N VAL A 10 64.17 -11.44 3.70
CA VAL A 10 62.92 -10.80 3.27
C VAL A 10 61.90 -10.95 4.39
N THR A 11 61.59 -9.85 5.06
CA THR A 11 60.55 -9.76 6.08
C THR A 11 59.19 -9.81 5.40
N THR A 12 58.47 -10.92 5.53
CA THR A 12 57.11 -11.07 4.99
C THR A 12 56.12 -10.34 5.91
N THR A 13 55.73 -9.13 5.53
CA THR A 13 54.64 -8.39 6.19
C THR A 13 53.32 -9.09 5.87
N ILE A 14 52.72 -9.75 6.87
CA ILE A 14 51.37 -10.31 6.75
C ILE A 14 50.37 -9.16 6.81
N MET A 15 49.91 -8.69 5.66
CA MET A 15 48.71 -7.85 5.57
C MET A 15 47.49 -8.73 5.89
N LEU A 16 46.91 -8.55 7.08
CA LEU A 16 45.56 -9.03 7.37
C LEU A 16 44.58 -8.24 6.49
N LEU A 17 44.15 -8.86 5.39
CA LEU A 17 42.97 -8.46 4.64
C LEU A 17 41.74 -8.71 5.53
N MET A 18 41.25 -7.67 6.20
CA MET A 18 39.89 -7.66 6.72
C MET A 18 38.95 -7.71 5.52
N VAL A 19 38.47 -8.89 5.18
CA VAL A 19 37.36 -9.06 4.24
C VAL A 19 36.13 -8.50 4.95
N MET A 20 35.75 -7.27 4.63
CA MET A 20 34.42 -6.78 4.95
C MET A 20 33.45 -7.68 4.18
N VAL A 21 32.77 -8.55 4.92
CA VAL A 21 31.60 -9.24 4.38
C VAL A 21 30.53 -8.16 4.29
N ASP A 22 30.41 -7.55 3.12
CA ASP A 22 29.23 -6.77 2.77
C ASP A 22 28.06 -7.76 2.76
N VAL A 23 27.39 -7.89 3.91
CA VAL A 23 26.08 -8.52 3.96
C VAL A 23 25.19 -7.57 3.17
N LEU A 24 24.98 -7.87 1.89
CA LEU A 24 23.82 -7.36 1.17
C LEU A 24 22.60 -7.87 1.96
N VAL A 25 22.15 -7.10 2.94
CA VAL A 25 20.79 -7.20 3.46
C VAL A 25 19.90 -6.59 2.39
N GLY A 26 19.82 -7.25 1.24
CA GLY A 26 18.66 -7.10 0.38
C GLY A 26 17.49 -7.50 1.26
N ALA A 27 16.56 -6.59 1.51
CA ALA A 27 15.29 -6.94 2.13
C ALA A 27 14.61 -7.95 1.19
N SER A 28 14.93 -9.22 1.37
CA SER A 28 14.43 -10.29 0.52
C SER A 28 13.01 -10.53 0.97
N ASP A 29 12.05 -10.26 0.08
CA ASP A 29 10.68 -10.70 0.29
C ASP A 29 10.69 -12.23 0.42
N ASN A 30 10.50 -12.73 1.63
CA ASN A 30 10.48 -14.16 1.94
C ASN A 30 9.06 -14.73 1.97
N ASN A 31 8.05 -13.88 1.77
CA ASN A 31 6.66 -14.30 1.76
C ASN A 31 6.28 -14.80 0.36
N VAL A 32 6.14 -16.10 0.15
CA VAL A 32 5.77 -16.64 -1.17
C VAL A 32 4.26 -16.58 -1.48
N VAL A 33 3.44 -16.00 -0.59
CA VAL A 33 1.99 -15.98 -0.73
C VAL A 33 1.55 -14.76 -1.52
N TYR A 34 1.16 -14.97 -2.78
CA TYR A 34 0.70 -13.91 -3.71
C TYR A 34 -0.81 -13.75 -3.80
N SER A 35 -1.58 -14.66 -3.22
CA SER A 35 -3.05 -14.59 -3.20
C SER A 35 -3.53 -13.78 -2.00
N PRO A 36 -4.45 -12.81 -2.16
CA PRO A 36 -5.06 -12.12 -1.03
C PRO A 36 -5.95 -13.07 -0.20
N CYS A 37 -6.38 -14.20 -0.76
CA CYS A 37 -7.28 -15.16 -0.10
C CYS A 37 -6.53 -16.33 0.52
N SER A 38 -5.25 -16.18 0.81
CA SER A 38 -4.41 -17.20 1.42
C SER A 38 -3.81 -16.66 2.70
N ASP A 39 -3.72 -17.52 3.72
CA ASP A 39 -3.10 -17.16 4.98
C ASP A 39 -1.57 -17.12 4.84
N THR A 40 -0.93 -16.19 5.55
CA THR A 40 0.53 -16.06 5.60
C THR A 40 0.96 -15.41 6.91
N GLU A 41 2.21 -15.67 7.30
CA GLU A 41 2.90 -14.99 8.40
C GLU A 41 4.05 -14.17 7.84
N ILE A 42 3.99 -12.86 8.06
CA ILE A 42 4.95 -11.90 7.53
C ILE A 42 6.09 -11.61 8.50
N SER A 43 7.26 -11.33 7.94
CA SER A 43 8.33 -10.55 8.58
C SER A 43 8.30 -9.10 8.11
N LYS A 44 8.89 -8.20 8.91
CA LYS A 44 9.18 -6.84 8.47
C LYS A 44 10.02 -6.87 7.19
N GLY A 45 9.63 -6.06 6.21
CA GLY A 45 10.28 -6.03 4.89
C GLY A 45 9.80 -7.09 3.88
N ASP A 46 8.94 -8.04 4.27
CA ASP A 46 8.29 -8.94 3.31
C ASP A 46 7.29 -8.18 2.43
N GLY A 47 6.96 -8.73 1.26
CA GLY A 47 5.79 -8.31 0.52
C GLY A 47 4.52 -8.91 1.13
N PHE A 48 3.45 -8.13 1.25
CA PHE A 48 2.17 -8.63 1.73
C PHE A 48 1.07 -8.40 0.70
N THR A 49 0.45 -9.47 0.19
CA THR A 49 -0.65 -9.31 -0.76
C THR A 49 -1.92 -8.88 -0.04
N VAL A 50 -2.48 -7.76 -0.47
CA VAL A 50 -3.79 -7.26 -0.06
C VAL A 50 -4.66 -7.02 -1.29
N GLY A 51 -5.94 -7.38 -1.20
CA GLY A 51 -6.94 -7.11 -2.21
C GLY A 51 -7.80 -5.91 -1.85
N VAL A 52 -8.23 -5.16 -2.86
CA VAL A 52 -9.28 -4.14 -2.75
C VAL A 52 -10.36 -4.48 -3.76
N ALA A 53 -11.56 -4.77 -3.27
CA ALA A 53 -12.73 -5.03 -4.10
C ALA A 53 -13.65 -3.79 -4.09
N ILE A 54 -14.14 -3.39 -5.26
CA ILE A 54 -15.08 -2.27 -5.44
C ILE A 54 -16.40 -2.82 -5.96
N SER A 55 -17.49 -2.57 -5.23
CA SER A 55 -18.84 -2.99 -5.58
C SER A 55 -19.88 -2.10 -4.91
N SER A 56 -21.17 -2.45 -4.98
CA SER A 56 -22.17 -1.83 -4.11
C SER A 56 -21.93 -2.24 -2.65
N LYS A 57 -22.38 -1.41 -1.70
CA LYS A 57 -22.20 -1.71 -0.27
C LYS A 57 -22.79 -3.06 0.08
N GLU A 58 -23.99 -3.34 -0.40
CA GLU A 58 -24.77 -4.55 -0.13
C GLU A 58 -24.13 -5.80 -0.75
N ALA A 59 -23.31 -5.64 -1.79
CA ALA A 59 -22.65 -6.76 -2.45
C ALA A 59 -21.69 -7.53 -1.53
N PHE A 60 -21.21 -6.89 -0.45
CA PHE A 60 -20.29 -7.46 0.54
C PHE A 60 -20.99 -8.13 1.74
N PHE A 61 -22.33 -8.13 1.76
CA PHE A 61 -23.11 -8.69 2.86
C PHE A 61 -23.96 -9.88 2.40
N LEU A 62 -24.12 -10.84 3.31
CA LEU A 62 -25.11 -11.92 3.23
C LEU A 62 -25.85 -11.93 4.56
N ASP A 63 -27.17 -11.78 4.54
CA ASP A 63 -28.01 -11.76 5.75
C ASP A 63 -27.51 -10.79 6.84
N GLN A 64 -27.15 -9.56 6.43
CA GLN A 64 -26.58 -8.50 7.29
C GLN A 64 -25.17 -8.80 7.86
N ILE A 65 -24.58 -9.95 7.53
CA ILE A 65 -23.22 -10.30 7.92
C ILE A 65 -22.26 -9.90 6.81
N GLN A 66 -21.27 -9.07 7.13
CA GLN A 66 -20.22 -8.74 6.18
C GLN A 66 -19.28 -9.94 6.01
N LEU A 67 -19.18 -10.44 4.78
CA LEU A 67 -18.25 -11.51 4.42
C LEU A 67 -16.99 -10.92 3.79
N SER A 68 -15.90 -11.70 3.80
CA SER A 68 -14.70 -11.34 3.04
C SER A 68 -14.97 -11.45 1.54
N PRO A 69 -14.42 -10.58 0.69
CA PRO A 69 -14.43 -10.73 -0.76
C PRO A 69 -13.87 -12.07 -1.29
N CYS A 70 -13.16 -12.84 -0.46
CA CYS A 70 -12.74 -14.21 -0.76
C CYS A 70 -13.87 -15.25 -0.64
N ASP A 71 -15.01 -14.89 -0.04
CA ASP A 71 -16.15 -15.79 0.15
C ASP A 71 -16.99 -15.87 -1.12
N SER A 72 -17.01 -17.06 -1.73
CA SER A 72 -17.70 -17.29 -3.02
C SER A 72 -19.21 -17.06 -2.95
N ARG A 73 -19.82 -17.11 -1.76
CA ARG A 73 -21.25 -16.83 -1.57
C ARG A 73 -21.62 -15.39 -1.90
N LEU A 74 -20.66 -14.47 -1.87
CA LEU A 74 -20.90 -13.09 -2.29
C LEU A 74 -21.16 -12.95 -3.79
N GLY A 75 -20.66 -13.90 -4.61
CA GLY A 75 -20.86 -13.87 -6.06
C GLY A 75 -20.33 -12.60 -6.72
N LEU A 76 -19.25 -11.99 -6.20
CA LEU A 76 -18.76 -10.66 -6.62
C LEU A 76 -18.46 -10.57 -8.13
N ALA A 77 -17.97 -11.66 -8.73
CA ALA A 77 -17.75 -11.73 -10.18
C ALA A 77 -19.05 -11.55 -10.97
N ALA A 78 -20.15 -12.18 -10.53
CA ALA A 78 -21.46 -12.02 -11.17
C ALA A 78 -22.08 -10.64 -10.94
N LYS A 79 -21.60 -9.91 -9.92
CA LYS A 79 -21.98 -8.53 -9.60
C LYS A 79 -21.05 -7.49 -10.26
N MET A 80 -20.18 -7.91 -11.18
CA MET A 80 -19.25 -7.03 -11.92
C MET A 80 -18.35 -6.19 -11.00
N ALA A 81 -18.01 -6.73 -9.82
CA ALA A 81 -17.11 -6.07 -8.89
C ALA A 81 -15.73 -5.86 -9.53
N GLN A 82 -15.12 -4.70 -9.26
CA GLN A 82 -13.76 -4.42 -9.69
C GLN A 82 -12.78 -4.90 -8.61
N LEU A 83 -11.64 -5.44 -9.03
CA LEU A 83 -10.62 -5.96 -8.13
C LEU A 83 -9.27 -5.31 -8.45
N ALA A 84 -8.61 -4.80 -7.41
CA ALA A 84 -7.21 -4.39 -7.46
C ALA A 84 -6.42 -5.22 -6.44
N LEU A 85 -5.26 -5.71 -6.85
CA LEU A 85 -4.34 -6.47 -6.00
C LEU A 85 -3.06 -5.66 -5.83
N PHE A 86 -2.60 -5.58 -4.59
CA PHE A 86 -1.39 -4.88 -4.24
C PHE A 86 -0.50 -5.76 -3.38
N ARG A 87 0.80 -5.47 -3.46
CA ARG A 87 1.80 -6.16 -2.67
C ARG A 87 2.79 -5.15 -2.07
N PRO A 88 2.34 -4.27 -1.17
CA PRO A 88 3.25 -3.36 -0.47
C PRO A 88 4.24 -4.14 0.38
N LYS A 89 5.40 -3.52 0.61
CA LYS A 89 6.40 -4.02 1.54
C LYS A 89 6.00 -3.69 2.97
N VAL A 90 6.09 -4.68 3.85
CA VAL A 90 5.67 -4.59 5.24
C VAL A 90 6.53 -3.58 5.99
N ASP A 91 5.85 -2.72 6.72
CA ASP A 91 6.41 -1.59 7.47
C ASP A 91 7.12 -0.52 6.62
N GLU A 92 6.78 -0.46 5.33
CA GLU A 92 7.20 0.60 4.43
C GLU A 92 5.97 1.41 4.00
N ILE A 93 6.01 2.73 4.20
CA ILE A 93 4.90 3.61 3.80
C ILE A 93 4.80 3.61 2.27
N SER A 94 3.68 3.08 1.78
CA SER A 94 3.42 2.91 0.35
C SER A 94 2.18 3.69 -0.06
N LEU A 95 2.19 4.25 -1.27
CA LEU A 95 1.00 4.82 -1.91
C LEU A 95 0.58 3.90 -3.06
N LEU A 96 -0.55 3.22 -2.88
CA LEU A 96 -1.17 2.39 -3.90
C LEU A 96 -2.09 3.27 -4.76
N SER A 97 -2.22 2.95 -6.05
CA SER A 97 -3.06 3.70 -6.97
C SER A 97 -3.94 2.76 -7.77
N ILE A 98 -5.26 3.00 -7.74
CA ILE A 98 -6.22 2.33 -8.61
C ILE A 98 -6.53 3.29 -9.76
N ASP A 99 -6.20 2.85 -10.97
CA ASP A 99 -6.50 3.59 -12.20
C ASP A 99 -8.00 3.52 -12.49
N THR A 100 -8.69 4.65 -12.35
CA THR A 100 -10.13 4.77 -12.62
C THR A 100 -10.40 5.27 -14.03
N SER A 101 -9.40 5.38 -14.91
CA SER A 101 -9.65 5.76 -16.32
C SER A 101 -10.41 4.69 -17.09
N LYS A 102 -10.36 3.43 -16.63
CA LYS A 102 -10.94 2.26 -17.29
C LYS A 102 -12.32 1.87 -16.77
N PHE A 103 -12.76 2.44 -15.66
CA PHE A 103 -14.07 2.17 -15.08
C PHE A 103 -14.56 3.35 -14.23
N ASN A 104 -15.88 3.53 -14.14
CA ASN A 104 -16.47 4.53 -13.27
C ASN A 104 -16.73 3.93 -11.88
N PRO A 105 -16.07 4.40 -10.80
CA PRO A 105 -16.29 3.87 -9.45
C PRO A 105 -17.74 4.01 -8.97
N SER A 106 -18.47 5.04 -9.42
CA SER A 106 -19.88 5.23 -9.06
C SER A 106 -20.76 4.16 -9.70
N GLU A 107 -20.49 3.78 -10.95
CA GLU A 107 -21.24 2.72 -11.65
C GLU A 107 -20.87 1.33 -11.13
N ALA A 108 -19.63 1.16 -10.67
CA ALA A 108 -19.20 -0.05 -9.98
C ALA A 108 -19.85 -0.23 -8.60
N GLY A 109 -20.68 0.71 -8.12
CA GLY A 109 -21.41 0.63 -6.85
C GLY A 109 -20.82 1.50 -5.72
N GLY A 110 -19.74 2.22 -5.99
CA GLY A 110 -19.30 3.35 -5.18
C GLY A 110 -18.70 3.00 -3.82
N HIS A 111 -18.50 1.73 -3.48
CA HIS A 111 -17.92 1.30 -2.21
C HIS A 111 -16.75 0.35 -2.43
N MET A 112 -15.77 0.40 -1.52
CA MET A 112 -14.63 -0.52 -1.53
C MET A 112 -14.38 -1.20 -0.19
N VAL A 113 -13.89 -2.43 -0.27
CA VAL A 113 -13.46 -3.25 0.87
C VAL A 113 -12.04 -3.72 0.63
N GLY A 114 -11.15 -3.45 1.58
CA GLY A 114 -9.81 -4.03 1.65
C GLY A 114 -9.89 -5.38 2.35
N PHE A 115 -9.19 -6.38 1.85
CA PHE A 115 -9.27 -7.75 2.38
C PHE A 115 -7.97 -8.52 2.21
N ALA A 116 -7.70 -9.43 3.15
CA ALA A 116 -6.68 -10.45 3.01
C ALA A 116 -6.90 -11.63 3.99
N GLY A 117 -6.30 -12.77 3.68
CA GLY A 117 -6.37 -14.01 4.46
C GLY A 117 -7.62 -14.85 4.16
N SER A 118 -7.59 -16.10 4.64
CA SER A 118 -8.66 -17.09 4.50
C SER A 118 -9.26 -17.47 5.84
N LYS A 119 -8.43 -17.86 6.82
CA LYS A 119 -8.89 -18.35 8.13
C LYS A 119 -9.55 -17.25 8.96
N TYR A 120 -8.88 -16.10 9.10
CA TYR A 120 -9.45 -14.94 9.78
C TYR A 120 -10.25 -14.05 8.85
N ALA A 121 -10.04 -14.20 7.53
CA ALA A 121 -10.75 -13.48 6.48
C ALA A 121 -10.85 -11.98 6.80
N ALA A 122 -9.70 -11.39 7.12
CA ALA A 122 -9.62 -10.03 7.61
C ALA A 122 -10.07 -9.07 6.50
N ARG A 123 -10.93 -8.12 6.88
CA ARG A 123 -11.62 -7.23 5.94
C ARG A 123 -11.97 -5.92 6.61
N SER A 124 -11.88 -4.84 5.86
CA SER A 124 -12.34 -3.52 6.31
C SER A 124 -13.83 -3.34 6.10
N TYR A 125 -14.45 -2.44 6.87
CA TYR A 125 -15.81 -2.01 6.57
C TYR A 125 -15.86 -1.30 5.21
N PRO A 126 -16.97 -1.39 4.43
CA PRO A 126 -17.05 -0.72 3.14
C PRO A 126 -16.86 0.81 3.27
N ALA A 127 -15.82 1.33 2.63
CA ALA A 127 -15.60 2.77 2.51
C ALA A 127 -16.30 3.28 1.25
N LYS A 128 -16.95 4.44 1.36
CA LYS A 128 -17.49 5.14 0.20
C LYS A 128 -16.34 5.68 -0.63
N VAL A 129 -16.37 5.40 -1.93
CA VAL A 129 -15.36 5.81 -2.92
C VAL A 129 -15.93 6.84 -3.87
N ALA A 130 -17.17 6.66 -4.30
CA ALA A 130 -17.82 7.63 -5.16
C ALA A 130 -19.33 7.62 -4.90
N ASP A 131 -19.93 8.76 -5.19
CA ASP A 131 -21.33 8.85 -5.56
C ASP A 131 -21.44 9.49 -6.95
N GLY A 132 -22.68 9.58 -7.47
CA GLY A 132 -22.93 10.19 -8.78
C GLY A 132 -22.49 11.65 -8.89
N SER A 133 -22.13 12.31 -7.78
CA SER A 133 -21.69 13.71 -7.75
C SER A 133 -20.20 13.88 -7.43
N HIS A 134 -19.60 13.02 -6.60
CA HIS A 134 -18.21 13.14 -6.12
C HIS A 134 -17.50 11.79 -6.06
N THR A 135 -16.22 11.79 -6.42
CA THR A 135 -15.28 10.67 -6.26
C THR A 135 -14.22 11.05 -5.23
N ILE A 136 -14.14 10.30 -4.13
CA ILE A 136 -13.09 10.40 -3.13
C ILE A 136 -11.83 9.75 -3.70
N THR A 137 -10.72 10.49 -3.70
CA THR A 137 -9.48 10.07 -4.38
C THR A 137 -8.34 9.72 -3.41
N SER A 138 -8.52 9.94 -2.11
CA SER A 138 -7.46 9.75 -1.12
C SER A 138 -7.97 8.96 0.08
N PHE A 139 -7.32 7.83 0.35
CA PHE A 139 -7.64 6.93 1.45
C PHE A 139 -6.40 6.54 2.23
N THR A 140 -6.61 6.04 3.45
CA THR A 140 -5.56 5.37 4.19
C THR A 140 -6.05 4.04 4.70
N LEU A 141 -5.31 2.97 4.40
CA LEU A 141 -5.57 1.63 4.87
C LEU A 141 -4.54 1.28 5.94
N VAL A 142 -5.03 0.95 7.12
CA VAL A 142 -4.19 0.47 8.22
C VAL A 142 -4.35 -1.04 8.33
N MET A 143 -3.23 -1.75 8.31
CA MET A 143 -3.18 -3.18 8.54
C MET A 143 -2.56 -3.46 9.90
N GLU A 144 -3.31 -4.17 10.75
CA GLU A 144 -2.88 -4.52 12.10
C GLU A 144 -2.49 -5.99 12.16
N PHE A 145 -1.23 -6.25 12.45
CA PHE A 145 -0.68 -7.58 12.56
C PHE A 145 -0.41 -7.95 14.02
N GLN A 146 -0.66 -9.20 14.36
CA GLN A 146 -0.26 -9.77 15.64
C GLN A 146 0.59 -11.01 15.37
N ARG A 147 1.86 -10.97 15.79
CA ARG A 147 2.82 -12.05 15.56
C ARG A 147 2.89 -12.46 14.09
N GLY A 148 2.85 -11.49 13.19
CA GLY A 148 2.94 -11.71 11.74
C GLY A 148 1.63 -12.10 11.05
N VAL A 149 0.54 -12.29 11.79
CA VAL A 149 -0.78 -12.62 11.24
C VAL A 149 -1.66 -11.38 11.22
N LEU A 150 -2.24 -11.08 10.07
CA LEU A 150 -3.19 -9.97 9.91
C LEU A 150 -4.45 -10.21 10.74
N GLN A 151 -4.74 -9.28 11.65
CA GLN A 151 -5.92 -9.31 12.51
C GLN A 151 -7.02 -8.41 11.97
N ASN A 152 -6.68 -7.15 11.67
CA ASN A 152 -7.65 -6.14 11.25
C ASN A 152 -7.14 -5.35 10.05
N LEU A 153 -8.10 -4.92 9.21
CA LEU A 153 -7.89 -3.88 8.22
C LEU A 153 -8.95 -2.82 8.44
N PHE A 154 -8.56 -1.56 8.47
CA PHE A 154 -9.53 -0.48 8.56
C PHE A 154 -9.09 0.74 7.77
N TRP A 155 -10.09 1.47 7.29
CA TRP A 155 -9.88 2.75 6.64
C TRP A 155 -9.77 3.82 7.71
N ASN A 156 -8.77 4.69 7.59
CA ASN A 156 -8.72 5.91 8.35
C ASN A 156 -8.83 7.12 7.44
N ASN A 157 -9.64 8.09 7.87
CA ASN A 157 -9.74 9.40 7.27
C ASN A 157 -8.84 10.36 8.05
N PHE A 158 -8.22 11.28 7.33
CA PHE A 158 -7.27 12.23 7.90
C PHE A 158 -7.62 13.66 7.52
N GLY A 159 -8.90 13.90 7.22
CA GLY A 159 -9.38 15.19 6.78
C GLY A 159 -8.96 15.51 5.35
N CYS A 160 -9.12 16.79 5.01
CA CYS A 160 -9.01 17.27 3.64
C CYS A 160 -7.65 17.90 3.33
N ASP A 161 -6.61 17.57 4.10
CA ASP A 161 -5.25 18.06 3.81
C ASP A 161 -4.78 17.61 2.42
N SER A 162 -5.21 16.42 1.97
CA SER A 162 -4.95 15.91 0.62
C SER A 162 -5.64 16.70 -0.51
N CYS A 163 -6.59 17.60 -0.19
CA CYS A 163 -7.22 18.49 -1.16
C CYS A 163 -6.42 19.79 -1.39
N LYS A 164 -5.45 20.11 -0.54
CA LYS A 164 -4.65 21.33 -0.66
C LYS A 164 -3.77 21.20 -1.90
N GLY A 165 -4.06 21.98 -2.95
CA GLY A 165 -3.30 21.99 -4.22
C GLY A 165 -4.11 21.63 -5.48
N GLY A 166 -5.30 21.04 -5.34
CA GLY A 166 -6.16 20.71 -6.49
C GLY A 166 -7.21 21.78 -6.77
N SER A 167 -7.20 22.39 -7.96
CA SER A 167 -8.21 23.39 -8.39
C SER A 167 -9.64 22.84 -8.51
N SER A 168 -9.80 21.52 -8.44
CA SER A 168 -11.07 20.81 -8.61
C SER A 168 -11.47 19.92 -7.44
N SER A 169 -10.69 19.91 -6.35
CA SER A 169 -10.94 19.07 -5.19
C SER A 169 -11.86 19.79 -4.19
N VAL A 170 -12.77 19.03 -3.57
CA VAL A 170 -13.75 19.48 -2.59
C VAL A 170 -13.58 18.65 -1.33
N CYS A 171 -13.56 19.32 -0.19
CA CYS A 171 -13.58 18.67 1.11
C CYS A 171 -15.00 18.28 1.49
N LEU A 172 -15.34 16.99 1.39
CA LEU A 172 -16.65 16.48 1.79
C LEU A 172 -16.69 16.30 3.30
N ASN A 173 -17.71 16.89 3.94
CA ASN A 173 -18.01 16.76 5.37
C ASN A 173 -16.83 17.07 6.32
N GLY A 174 -15.81 17.78 5.85
CA GLY A 174 -14.60 18.05 6.64
C GLY A 174 -13.62 16.87 6.74
N THR A 175 -13.95 15.70 6.16
CA THR A 175 -13.25 14.44 6.41
C THR A 175 -12.59 13.84 5.18
N ASP A 176 -13.19 14.01 4.00
CA ASP A 176 -12.82 13.26 2.81
C ASP A 176 -12.52 14.19 1.63
N CYS A 177 -11.36 14.00 1.02
CA CYS A 177 -10.99 14.75 -0.17
C CYS A 177 -11.60 14.09 -1.41
N ALA A 178 -12.44 14.83 -2.13
CA ALA A 178 -13.13 14.34 -3.30
C ALA A 178 -12.99 15.27 -4.50
N VAL A 179 -13.24 14.75 -5.69
CA VAL A 179 -13.33 15.50 -6.94
C VAL A 179 -14.73 15.32 -7.49
N PRO A 180 -15.42 16.36 -7.97
CA PRO A 180 -16.71 16.20 -8.63
C PRO A 180 -16.63 15.17 -9.76
N THR A 181 -17.52 14.18 -9.77
CA THR A 181 -17.47 13.03 -10.68
C THR A 181 -17.45 13.45 -12.14
N ALA A 182 -18.18 14.51 -12.50
CA ALA A 182 -18.21 15.10 -13.84
C ALA A 182 -16.86 15.66 -14.31
N LYS A 183 -15.95 16.00 -13.39
CA LYS A 183 -14.60 16.49 -13.73
C LYS A 183 -13.60 15.34 -13.96
N CYS A 184 -13.93 14.12 -13.58
CA CYS A 184 -13.06 12.97 -13.73
C CYS A 184 -12.97 12.51 -15.18
N LYS A 185 -11.78 12.08 -15.62
CA LYS A 185 -11.56 11.52 -16.98
C LYS A 185 -12.52 10.40 -17.37
N ALA A 186 -12.89 9.54 -16.42
CA ALA A 186 -13.87 8.47 -16.64
C ALA A 186 -15.25 8.97 -17.09
N ASN A 187 -15.59 10.24 -16.79
CA ASN A 187 -16.87 10.87 -17.12
C ASN A 187 -16.70 11.99 -18.16
N GLY A 188 -15.60 12.00 -18.91
CA GLY A 188 -15.34 13.00 -19.96
C GLY A 188 -14.72 14.32 -19.48
N GLY A 189 -14.33 14.41 -18.21
CA GLY A 189 -13.58 15.56 -17.69
C GLY A 189 -12.05 15.42 -17.89
N GLU A 190 -11.29 16.37 -17.34
CA GLU A 190 -9.82 16.41 -17.49
C GLU A 190 -9.05 15.96 -16.22
N ALA A 191 -9.73 15.92 -15.06
CA ALA A 191 -9.09 15.61 -13.79
C ALA A 191 -8.76 14.12 -13.67
N ASN A 192 -7.55 13.84 -13.16
CA ASN A 192 -7.19 12.49 -12.74
C ASN A 192 -7.88 12.18 -11.39
N CYS A 193 -8.78 11.19 -11.40
CA CYS A 193 -9.51 10.75 -10.22
C CYS A 193 -9.10 9.35 -9.75
N ASN A 194 -7.88 8.94 -10.08
CA ASN A 194 -7.32 7.69 -9.56
C ASN A 194 -7.40 7.66 -8.04
N ILE A 195 -7.73 6.48 -7.51
CA ILE A 195 -7.90 6.29 -6.08
C ILE A 195 -6.53 5.99 -5.49
N GLY A 196 -5.99 6.95 -4.75
CA GLY A 196 -4.76 6.81 -3.97
C GLY A 196 -5.06 6.22 -2.59
N ILE A 197 -4.38 5.13 -2.23
CA ILE A 197 -4.50 4.48 -0.92
C ILE A 197 -3.13 4.48 -0.27
N GLN A 198 -2.95 5.31 0.75
CA GLN A 198 -1.77 5.21 1.60
C GLN A 198 -1.91 3.99 2.51
N VAL A 199 -0.86 3.18 2.59
CA VAL A 199 -0.84 1.99 3.43
C VAL A 199 0.09 2.21 4.62
N ALA A 200 -0.36 1.73 5.77
CA ALA A 200 0.41 1.72 6.99
C ALA A 200 0.24 0.42 7.76
N PHE A 201 1.26 0.06 8.53
CA PHE A 201 1.33 -1.17 9.31
C PHE A 201 1.42 -0.85 10.79
N SER A 202 0.82 -1.71 11.60
CA SER A 202 0.84 -1.63 13.06
C SER A 202 0.90 -3.03 13.69
N GLY A 203 1.38 -3.10 14.92
CA GLY A 203 1.46 -4.33 15.69
C GLY A 203 2.82 -5.02 15.56
N THR A 204 2.86 -6.34 15.37
CA THR A 204 4.12 -7.10 15.33
C THR A 204 4.19 -8.12 14.20
N ASP A 205 5.39 -8.36 13.69
CA ASP A 205 5.70 -9.41 12.72
C ASP A 205 5.89 -10.79 13.39
N LYS A 206 6.17 -11.84 12.60
CA LYS A 206 6.37 -13.21 13.12
C LYS A 206 7.60 -13.37 14.04
N ASN A 207 8.57 -12.46 13.93
CA ASN A 207 9.76 -12.40 14.77
C ASN A 207 9.56 -11.52 16.01
N LEU A 208 8.33 -11.02 16.23
CA LEU A 208 7.97 -10.08 17.30
C LEU A 208 8.60 -8.68 17.14
N GLU A 209 9.09 -8.34 15.95
CA GLU A 209 9.51 -6.98 15.65
C GLU A 209 8.29 -6.07 15.48
N SER A 210 8.41 -4.84 15.99
CA SER A 210 7.33 -3.84 15.95
C SER A 210 7.17 -3.27 14.54
N LEU A 211 5.92 -3.19 14.08
CA LEU A 211 5.52 -2.49 12.87
C LEU A 211 5.04 -1.08 13.28
N ASN A 212 5.72 -0.04 12.81
CA ASN A 212 5.58 1.32 13.32
C ASN A 212 5.21 2.37 12.25
N SER A 213 5.16 1.99 10.99
CA SER A 213 4.83 2.89 9.88
C SER A 213 3.51 3.65 10.10
N TRP A 214 2.54 3.09 10.83
CA TRP A 214 1.34 3.84 11.25
C TRP A 214 1.64 5.10 12.08
N TYR A 215 2.55 5.02 13.05
CA TYR A 215 2.95 6.16 13.85
C TYR A 215 3.77 7.16 13.04
N GLU A 216 4.55 6.67 12.08
CA GLU A 216 5.32 7.50 11.16
C GLU A 216 4.42 8.27 10.18
N VAL A 217 3.34 7.67 9.68
CA VAL A 217 2.35 8.37 8.83
C VAL A 217 1.77 9.58 9.56
N ARG A 218 1.49 9.47 10.87
CA ARG A 218 1.01 10.61 11.67
C ARG A 218 2.06 11.72 11.78
N ASN A 219 3.34 11.39 11.89
CA ASN A 219 4.43 12.37 12.02
C ASN A 219 4.81 13.00 10.67
N LEU A 220 4.89 12.21 9.62
CA LEU A 220 5.23 12.67 8.27
C LEU A 220 4.16 13.58 7.66
N ARG A 221 2.89 13.42 8.06
CA ARG A 221 1.79 14.28 7.61
C ARG A 221 1.81 15.69 8.18
N GLN A 222 2.64 15.97 9.20
CA GLN A 222 2.95 17.36 9.58
C GLN A 222 3.58 18.14 8.41
N TYR A 223 4.10 17.45 7.39
CA TYR A 223 4.80 18.03 6.24
C TYR A 223 4.07 17.90 4.90
N SER A 224 2.74 17.65 4.88
CA SER A 224 1.94 17.45 3.65
C SER A 224 2.57 16.40 2.71
N LEU A 225 2.46 15.13 3.09
CA LEU A 225 2.96 14.00 2.28
C LEU A 225 2.40 13.98 0.86
N THR A 226 1.19 14.50 0.66
CA THR A 226 0.57 14.64 -0.66
C THR A 226 1.39 15.52 -1.59
N ASP A 227 1.95 16.63 -1.10
CA ASP A 227 2.80 17.50 -1.91
C ASP A 227 4.13 16.82 -2.24
N LEU A 228 4.74 16.13 -1.28
CA LEU A 228 5.99 15.39 -1.50
C LEU A 228 5.83 14.28 -2.55
N TYR A 229 4.76 13.48 -2.47
CA TYR A 229 4.50 12.42 -3.43
C TYR A 229 3.98 12.94 -4.77
N ALA A 230 3.13 13.97 -4.81
CA ALA A 230 2.72 14.60 -6.06
C ALA A 230 3.91 15.22 -6.79
N ASN A 231 4.84 15.85 -6.07
CA ASN A 231 6.09 16.36 -6.65
C ASN A 231 7.03 15.23 -7.10
N ALA A 232 7.11 14.12 -6.37
CA ALA A 232 7.89 12.96 -6.80
C ALA A 232 7.32 12.32 -8.07
N VAL A 233 5.99 12.14 -8.15
CA VAL A 233 5.30 11.64 -9.34
C VAL A 233 5.47 12.62 -10.51
N ASN A 234 5.27 13.92 -10.29
CA ASN A 234 5.48 14.93 -11.32
C ASN A 234 6.92 14.96 -11.84
N SER A 235 7.93 14.82 -10.97
CA SER A 235 9.35 14.70 -11.36
C SER A 235 9.64 13.43 -12.16
N LEU A 236 9.03 12.30 -11.81
CA LEU A 236 9.18 11.04 -12.54
C LEU A 236 8.47 11.07 -13.90
N THR A 237 7.35 11.78 -14.02
CA THR A 237 6.64 11.96 -15.30
C THR A 237 7.20 13.08 -16.17
N GLY A 238 7.91 14.06 -15.57
CA GLY A 238 8.54 15.18 -16.29
C GLY A 238 9.95 14.88 -16.79
N GLY A 239 10.60 13.81 -16.32
CA GLY A 239 11.95 13.40 -16.74
C GLY A 239 12.00 12.41 -17.90
N LEU A 240 10.86 12.10 -18.54
CA LEU A 240 10.74 11.15 -19.65
C LEU A 240 10.24 11.81 -20.96
N LEU A 241 10.70 13.02 -21.24
CA LEU A 241 10.69 13.64 -22.57
C LEU A 241 12.08 14.18 -22.92
#